data_AF-A0A951BG92-F1
#
_entry.id   AF-A0A951BG92-F1
#
_cell.length_a   1.000
_cell.length_b   1.000
_cell.length_c   1.000
_cell.angle_alpha   90.00
_cell.angle_beta   90.00
_cell.angle_gamma   90.00
#
_symmetry.space_group_name_H-M   'P 1'
#
loop_
_entity.id
_entity.type
_entity.pdbx_description
1 polymer ?
#
loop_
_entity_poly.entity_id
_entity_poly.type
_entity_poly.pdbx_seq_one_letter_code
_entity_poly.pdbx_strand_id
1 'polypeptide(L)'
;MSVLITSGGRLGLRALGSGGRIAVSSYDQIARTLRDTLGPEHAALFAEPSVRGGTTDWFADVDTEAKPVRLADAPPQLREAGRERLERLFAAISAKAATLQKSDREADRILGEIINFALEIPDESCVWLVGNQPVLCFWGHVRDHGQPSESPILTIVRRPAQVPVAAAAPEPPSLPPPPPPAAVPVVATLGPSESPPARALFTIPRGVLWAIFAALLVAIGVMLLRACALGLPRALTGWFLNFCPATIDSGLLAALNDEKSRQATLQAQYEELLREAQLKR
;
A
#
# COMPACT_ATOMS: atom_id res chain seq x y z
N MET A 1 -18.90 13.94 9.49
CA MET A 1 -17.87 14.79 10.15
C MET A 1 -16.58 14.01 10.22
N SER A 2 -15.40 14.64 10.22
CA SER A 2 -14.13 13.92 10.39
C SER A 2 -13.71 13.89 11.87
N VAL A 3 -13.34 12.70 12.37
CA VAL A 3 -12.92 12.50 13.77
C VAL A 3 -11.45 12.08 13.80
N LEU A 4 -10.61 12.81 14.55
CA LEU A 4 -9.21 12.40 14.76
C LEU A 4 -9.17 11.14 15.62
N ILE A 5 -8.56 10.07 15.10
CA ILE A 5 -8.39 8.80 15.80
C ILE A 5 -7.07 8.79 16.56
N THR A 6 -5.98 9.04 15.83
CA THR A 6 -4.62 8.96 16.37
C THR A 6 -3.64 9.71 15.48
N SER A 7 -2.48 10.02 16.03
CA SER A 7 -1.35 10.63 15.32
C SER A 7 -0.11 9.79 15.58
N GLY A 8 0.73 9.57 14.57
CA GLY A 8 1.98 8.84 14.75
C GLY A 8 3.02 9.07 13.67
N GLY A 9 4.29 8.92 14.06
CA GLY A 9 5.44 9.02 13.16
C GLY A 9 5.62 7.77 12.30
N ARG A 10 6.48 7.89 11.28
CA ARG A 10 6.81 6.79 10.34
C ARG A 10 8.02 5.94 10.78
N LEU A 11 8.61 6.24 11.92
CA LEU A 11 9.83 5.56 12.38
C LEU A 11 9.55 4.06 12.61
N GLY A 12 10.34 3.19 12.00
CA GLY A 12 10.16 1.73 12.09
C GLY A 12 9.03 1.16 11.24
N LEU A 13 8.38 1.97 10.39
CA LEU A 13 7.35 1.56 9.45
C LEU A 13 7.82 1.69 8.00
N ARG A 14 7.61 0.65 7.22
CA ARG A 14 7.84 0.64 5.77
C ARG A 14 6.51 0.74 5.04
N ALA A 15 6.40 1.74 4.19
CA ALA A 15 5.22 1.92 3.35
C ALA A 15 5.22 0.90 2.20
N LEU A 16 4.06 0.36 1.87
CA LEU A 16 3.85 -0.59 0.78
C LEU A 16 3.35 0.12 -0.48
N GLY A 17 3.69 -0.42 -1.64
CA GLY A 17 3.35 0.18 -2.93
C GLY A 17 3.76 -0.67 -4.12
N SER A 18 3.19 -0.35 -5.29
CA SER A 18 3.52 -0.93 -6.60
C SER A 18 3.41 0.15 -7.67
N GLY A 19 4.10 -0.04 -8.80
CA GLY A 19 4.04 0.89 -9.94
C GLY A 19 4.46 2.33 -9.60
N GLY A 20 5.37 2.52 -8.63
CA GLY A 20 5.79 3.86 -8.17
C GLY A 20 4.78 4.58 -7.28
N ARG A 21 3.70 3.90 -6.87
CA ARG A 21 2.64 4.46 -6.05
C ARG A 21 2.63 3.78 -4.69
N ILE A 22 2.55 4.57 -3.63
CA ILE A 22 2.40 4.07 -2.26
C ILE A 22 0.89 3.95 -1.97
N ALA A 23 0.51 2.92 -1.21
CA ALA A 23 -0.88 2.69 -0.84
C ALA A 23 -1.46 3.88 -0.08
N VAL A 24 -0.77 4.34 0.97
CA VAL A 24 -1.25 5.45 1.81
C VAL A 24 -1.47 6.76 1.03
N SER A 25 -0.62 7.05 0.04
CA SER A 25 -0.77 8.25 -0.80
C SER A 25 -1.89 8.13 -1.84
N SER A 26 -2.49 6.94 -1.98
CA SER A 26 -3.57 6.67 -2.93
C SER A 26 -4.95 6.62 -2.25
N TYR A 27 -5.08 7.18 -1.02
CA TYR A 27 -6.31 7.19 -0.24
C TYR A 27 -7.53 7.63 -1.05
N ASP A 28 -7.50 8.80 -1.71
CA ASP A 28 -8.65 9.31 -2.46
C ASP A 28 -9.12 8.34 -3.55
N GLN A 29 -8.18 7.69 -4.24
CA GLN A 29 -8.50 6.73 -5.27
C GLN A 29 -9.12 5.47 -4.68
N ILE A 30 -8.53 4.94 -3.59
CA ILE A 30 -9.03 3.75 -2.90
C ILE A 30 -10.44 4.04 -2.34
N ALA A 31 -10.58 5.09 -1.54
CA ALA A 31 -11.83 5.48 -0.89
C ALA A 31 -12.94 5.73 -1.93
N ARG A 32 -12.66 6.46 -3.01
CA ARG A 32 -13.62 6.66 -4.10
C ARG A 32 -14.02 5.33 -4.76
N THR A 33 -13.04 4.51 -5.15
CA THR A 33 -13.32 3.22 -5.81
C THR A 33 -14.17 2.31 -4.93
N LEU A 34 -13.85 2.19 -3.64
CA LEU A 34 -14.59 1.35 -2.72
C LEU A 34 -15.98 1.91 -2.43
N ARG A 35 -16.11 3.23 -2.27
CA ARG A 35 -17.40 3.90 -2.09
C ARG A 35 -18.32 3.67 -3.28
N ASP A 36 -17.80 3.79 -4.50
CA ASP A 36 -18.57 3.65 -5.73
C ASP A 36 -18.95 2.20 -6.04
N THR A 37 -18.14 1.23 -5.61
CA THR A 37 -18.32 -0.18 -6.00
C THR A 37 -18.85 -1.10 -4.91
N LEU A 38 -18.54 -0.82 -3.64
CA LEU A 38 -18.95 -1.61 -2.48
C LEU A 38 -19.79 -0.79 -1.48
N GLY A 39 -19.81 0.54 -1.61
CA GLY A 39 -20.58 1.43 -0.75
C GLY A 39 -19.73 2.15 0.31
N PRO A 40 -20.30 3.17 0.98
CA PRO A 40 -19.58 4.07 1.87
C PRO A 40 -18.95 3.39 3.08
N GLU A 41 -19.57 2.32 3.62
CA GLU A 41 -19.02 1.59 4.77
C GLU A 41 -17.67 0.92 4.49
N HIS A 42 -17.41 0.54 3.23
CA HIS A 42 -16.15 -0.09 2.82
C HIS A 42 -15.05 0.96 2.67
N ALA A 43 -15.39 2.16 2.18
CA ALA A 43 -14.46 3.27 2.15
C ALA A 43 -14.10 3.74 3.56
N ALA A 44 -15.08 3.78 4.46
CA ALA A 44 -14.91 4.16 5.87
C ALA A 44 -14.06 3.17 6.68
N LEU A 45 -13.65 2.02 6.11
CA LEU A 45 -12.67 1.15 6.74
C LEU A 45 -11.28 1.80 6.82
N PHE A 46 -10.94 2.71 5.91
CA PHE A 46 -9.61 3.34 5.87
C PHE A 46 -9.67 4.74 6.45
N ALA A 47 -8.89 5.01 7.50
CA ALA A 47 -8.74 6.37 8.00
C ALA A 47 -8.02 7.25 6.97
N GLU A 48 -8.48 8.50 6.81
CA GLU A 48 -7.84 9.50 5.98
C GLU A 48 -6.49 9.92 6.58
N PRO A 49 -5.38 9.79 5.84
CA PRO A 49 -4.07 10.21 6.30
C PRO A 49 -3.83 11.69 5.99
N SER A 50 -3.52 12.48 7.02
CA SER A 50 -3.03 13.86 6.88
C SER A 50 -1.59 13.97 7.38
N VAL A 51 -0.65 14.21 6.47
CA VAL A 51 0.77 14.29 6.82
C VAL A 51 1.13 15.71 7.26
N ARG A 52 1.65 15.85 8.47
CA ARG A 52 2.10 17.13 9.05
C ARG A 52 3.44 16.94 9.77
N GLY A 53 4.49 17.59 9.29
CA GLY A 53 5.78 17.65 9.99
C GLY A 53 6.41 16.27 10.31
N GLY A 54 6.27 15.28 9.42
CA GLY A 54 6.79 13.92 9.62
C GLY A 54 5.90 13.00 10.46
N THR A 55 4.81 13.53 11.01
CA THR A 55 3.73 12.77 11.67
C THR A 55 2.56 12.63 10.71
N THR A 56 1.80 11.54 10.83
CA THR A 56 0.53 11.37 10.12
C THR A 56 -0.60 11.37 11.14
N ASP A 57 -1.55 12.28 10.95
CA ASP A 57 -2.83 12.33 11.66
C ASP A 57 -3.83 11.47 10.88
N TRP A 58 -4.55 10.59 11.58
CA TRP A 58 -5.49 9.64 10.98
C TRP A 58 -6.92 10.00 11.37
N PHE A 59 -7.76 10.27 10.37
CA PHE A 59 -9.14 10.70 10.58
C PHE A 59 -10.16 9.66 10.11
N ALA A 60 -11.21 9.44 10.89
CA ALA A 60 -12.39 8.68 10.44
C ALA A 60 -13.39 9.62 9.75
N ASP A 61 -13.81 9.28 8.53
CA ASP A 61 -14.94 9.90 7.85
C ASP A 61 -16.23 9.12 8.18
N VAL A 62 -16.75 9.32 9.38
CA VAL A 62 -17.96 8.64 9.88
C VAL A 62 -18.88 9.69 10.49
N ASP A 63 -20.18 9.59 10.21
CA ASP A 63 -21.18 10.52 10.74
C ASP A 63 -21.59 10.13 12.16
N THR A 64 -20.70 10.33 13.12
CA THR A 64 -20.93 10.03 14.53
C THR A 64 -20.09 10.90 15.44
N GLU A 65 -20.62 11.21 16.63
CA GLU A 65 -19.89 11.86 17.73
C GLU A 65 -19.19 10.83 18.64
N ALA A 66 -19.26 9.54 18.32
CA ALA A 66 -18.66 8.49 19.11
C ALA A 66 -17.13 8.65 19.19
N LYS A 67 -16.59 8.59 20.42
CA LYS A 67 -15.14 8.63 20.64
C LYS A 67 -14.49 7.38 20.05
N PRO A 68 -13.36 7.52 19.32
CA PRO A 68 -12.58 6.37 18.86
C PRO A 68 -12.04 5.54 20.03
N VAL A 69 -12.17 4.21 19.93
CA VAL A 69 -11.63 3.25 20.90
C VAL A 69 -10.91 2.15 20.13
N ARG A 70 -9.75 1.68 20.59
CA ARG A 70 -9.06 0.55 19.95
C ARG A 70 -9.93 -0.70 20.03
N LEU A 71 -9.95 -1.51 18.98
CA LEU A 71 -10.79 -2.73 18.95
C LEU A 71 -10.50 -3.65 20.15
N ALA A 72 -9.23 -3.85 20.50
CA ALA A 72 -8.81 -4.67 21.63
C ALA A 72 -9.35 -4.16 22.99
N ASP A 73 -9.50 -2.85 23.13
CA ASP A 73 -9.90 -2.18 24.38
C ASP A 73 -11.42 -1.97 24.47
N ALA A 74 -12.16 -2.24 23.39
CA ALA A 74 -13.61 -2.04 23.34
C ALA A 74 -14.35 -3.03 24.27
N PRO A 75 -15.55 -2.69 24.79
CA PRO A 75 -16.41 -3.60 25.54
C PRO A 75 -16.66 -4.90 24.77
N PRO A 76 -16.79 -6.08 25.42
CA PRO A 76 -16.84 -7.38 24.75
C PRO A 76 -17.87 -7.47 23.61
N GLN A 77 -19.08 -6.95 23.83
CA GLN A 77 -20.16 -6.97 22.84
C GLN A 77 -19.82 -6.10 21.62
N LEU A 78 -19.27 -4.90 21.85
CA LEU A 78 -18.87 -3.98 20.79
C LEU A 78 -17.65 -4.51 20.03
N ARG A 79 -16.73 -5.16 20.75
CA ARG A 79 -15.53 -5.80 20.19
C ARG A 79 -15.90 -6.93 19.22
N GLU A 80 -16.83 -7.81 19.61
CA GLU A 80 -17.25 -8.90 18.74
C GLU A 80 -18.02 -8.41 17.51
N ALA A 81 -18.97 -7.49 17.70
CA ALA A 81 -19.67 -6.86 16.57
C ALA A 81 -18.69 -6.14 15.62
N GLY A 82 -17.67 -5.48 16.19
CA GLY A 82 -16.59 -4.85 15.45
C GLY A 82 -15.74 -5.84 14.65
N ARG A 83 -15.38 -6.99 15.25
CA ARG A 83 -14.62 -8.06 14.60
C ARG A 83 -15.41 -8.69 13.45
N GLU A 84 -16.67 -9.03 13.65
CA GLU A 84 -17.56 -9.57 12.61
C GLU A 84 -17.74 -8.59 11.45
N ARG A 85 -17.89 -7.29 11.75
CA ARG A 85 -17.98 -6.26 10.70
C ARG A 85 -16.67 -6.11 9.95
N LEU A 86 -15.53 -6.09 10.65
CA LEU A 86 -14.21 -6.04 10.03
C LEU A 86 -13.99 -7.21 9.08
N GLU A 87 -14.36 -8.43 9.50
CA GLU A 87 -14.28 -9.65 8.68
C GLU A 87 -15.06 -9.50 7.36
N ARG A 88 -16.33 -9.06 7.44
CA ARG A 88 -17.17 -8.87 6.25
C ARG A 88 -16.58 -7.83 5.29
N LEU A 89 -16.15 -6.68 5.81
CA LEU A 89 -15.58 -5.60 4.99
C LEU A 89 -14.26 -6.04 4.35
N PHE A 90 -13.38 -6.67 5.14
CA PHE A 90 -12.09 -7.18 4.66
C PHE A 90 -12.27 -8.20 3.53
N ALA A 91 -13.20 -9.16 3.69
CA ALA A 91 -13.48 -10.17 2.68
C ALA A 91 -13.99 -9.55 1.36
N ALA A 92 -14.91 -8.60 1.44
CA ALA A 92 -15.46 -7.91 0.26
C ALA A 92 -14.39 -7.08 -0.47
N ILE A 93 -13.57 -6.33 0.26
CA ILE A 93 -12.49 -5.51 -0.32
C ILE A 93 -11.41 -6.40 -0.93
N SER A 94 -11.02 -7.49 -0.26
CA SER A 94 -10.07 -8.47 -0.79
C SER A 94 -10.56 -9.11 -2.09
N ALA A 95 -11.84 -9.49 -2.16
CA ALA A 95 -12.44 -10.03 -3.37
C ALA A 95 -12.47 -9.00 -4.52
N LYS A 96 -12.74 -7.72 -4.21
CA LYS A 96 -12.69 -6.63 -5.19
C LYS A 96 -11.27 -6.41 -5.72
N ALA A 97 -10.27 -6.39 -4.85
CA ALA A 97 -8.87 -6.26 -5.22
C ALA A 97 -8.42 -7.42 -6.13
N ALA A 98 -8.77 -8.66 -5.78
CA ALA A 98 -8.49 -9.84 -6.60
C ALA A 98 -9.18 -9.79 -7.97
N THR A 99 -10.38 -9.20 -8.06
CA THR A 99 -11.09 -8.99 -9.33
C THR A 99 -10.35 -7.97 -10.20
N LEU A 100 -9.91 -6.85 -9.63
CA LEU A 100 -9.16 -5.81 -10.33
C LEU A 100 -7.81 -6.32 -10.85
N GLN A 101 -7.12 -7.16 -10.08
CA GLN A 101 -5.86 -7.80 -10.50
C GLN A 101 -6.00 -8.75 -11.69
N LYS A 102 -7.20 -9.26 -11.97
CA LYS A 102 -7.49 -10.11 -13.14
C LYS A 102 -7.92 -9.32 -14.37
N SER A 103 -7.99 -7.99 -14.29
CA SER A 103 -8.38 -7.12 -15.40
C SER A 103 -7.29 -7.08 -16.48
N ASP A 104 -7.70 -6.93 -17.74
CA ASP A 104 -6.78 -6.73 -18.87
C ASP A 104 -6.14 -5.34 -18.86
N ARG A 105 -6.75 -4.37 -18.16
CA ARG A 105 -6.26 -3.00 -18.03
C ARG A 105 -5.20 -2.93 -16.93
N GLU A 106 -3.98 -2.53 -17.29
CA GLU A 106 -2.86 -2.39 -16.36
C GLU A 106 -3.19 -1.48 -15.16
N ALA A 107 -3.90 -0.37 -15.42
CA ALA A 107 -4.32 0.55 -14.36
C ALA A 107 -5.21 -0.12 -13.29
N ASP A 108 -6.07 -1.06 -13.69
CA ASP A 108 -6.88 -1.83 -12.75
C ASP A 108 -6.03 -2.83 -11.97
N ARG A 109 -5.08 -3.49 -12.65
CA ARG A 109 -4.19 -4.45 -11.97
C ARG A 109 -3.39 -3.78 -10.87
N ILE A 110 -2.77 -2.63 -11.19
CA ILE A 110 -2.04 -1.81 -10.22
C ILE A 110 -2.99 -1.34 -9.11
N LEU A 111 -4.21 -0.90 -9.43
CA LEU A 111 -5.18 -0.50 -8.40
C LEU A 111 -5.54 -1.66 -7.46
N GLY A 112 -5.74 -2.86 -8.01
CA GLY A 112 -5.98 -4.05 -7.21
C GLY A 112 -4.81 -4.42 -6.30
N GLU A 113 -3.57 -4.30 -6.77
CA GLU A 113 -2.38 -4.46 -5.91
C GLU A 113 -2.31 -3.40 -4.80
N ILE A 114 -2.57 -2.15 -5.14
CA ILE A 114 -2.58 -1.03 -4.18
C ILE A 114 -3.65 -1.22 -3.10
N ILE A 115 -4.85 -1.72 -3.46
CA ILE A 115 -5.90 -2.03 -2.48
C ILE A 115 -5.45 -3.18 -1.56
N ASN A 116 -4.79 -4.22 -2.11
CA ASN A 116 -4.23 -5.29 -1.27
C ASN A 116 -3.19 -4.75 -0.28
N PHE A 117 -2.29 -3.87 -0.70
CA PHE A 117 -1.36 -3.22 0.22
C PHE A 117 -2.06 -2.38 1.27
N ALA A 118 -3.15 -1.70 0.92
CA ALA A 118 -3.93 -0.93 1.87
C ALA A 118 -4.54 -1.82 2.98
N LEU A 119 -4.82 -3.10 2.69
CA LEU A 119 -5.31 -4.04 3.70
C LEU A 119 -4.22 -4.52 4.68
N GLU A 120 -2.96 -4.13 4.49
CA GLU A 120 -1.89 -4.43 5.44
C GLU A 120 -1.78 -3.35 6.52
N ILE A 121 -1.59 -3.80 7.76
CA ILE A 121 -1.36 -2.96 8.93
C ILE A 121 -0.12 -3.47 9.71
N PRO A 122 0.58 -2.60 10.46
CA PRO A 122 1.76 -3.01 11.22
C PRO A 122 1.46 -3.98 12.37
N ASP A 123 0.32 -3.84 13.05
CA ASP A 123 -0.12 -4.68 14.16
C ASP A 123 -1.61 -4.50 14.48
N GLU A 124 -2.15 -5.37 15.35
CA GLU A 124 -3.57 -5.35 15.76
C GLU A 124 -4.00 -4.05 16.45
N SER A 125 -3.06 -3.29 17.02
CA SER A 125 -3.37 -2.04 17.73
C SER A 125 -3.81 -0.93 16.77
N CYS A 126 -3.57 -1.10 15.48
CA CYS A 126 -3.94 -0.19 14.41
C CYS A 126 -5.43 -0.27 14.02
N VAL A 127 -6.20 -1.19 14.61
CA VAL A 127 -7.64 -1.33 14.39
C VAL A 127 -8.43 -0.61 15.47
N TRP A 128 -9.27 0.34 15.05
CA TRP A 128 -10.10 1.17 15.91
C TRP A 128 -11.58 0.98 15.59
N LEU A 129 -12.43 1.30 16.56
CA LEU A 129 -13.87 1.43 16.42
C LEU A 129 -14.27 2.88 16.64
N VAL A 130 -15.03 3.43 15.70
CA VAL A 130 -15.69 4.74 15.81
C VAL A 130 -17.20 4.47 15.76
N GLY A 131 -17.83 4.44 16.93
CA GLY A 131 -19.15 3.82 17.09
C GLY A 131 -19.09 2.32 16.75
N ASN A 132 -19.85 1.89 15.74
CA ASN A 132 -19.88 0.50 15.26
C ASN A 132 -19.08 0.29 13.96
N GLN A 133 -18.33 1.30 13.49
CA GLN A 133 -17.53 1.22 12.27
C GLN A 133 -16.08 0.86 12.63
N PRO A 134 -15.53 -0.26 12.13
CA PRO A 134 -14.11 -0.51 12.21
C PRO A 134 -13.36 0.40 11.25
N VAL A 135 -12.25 0.97 11.74
CA VAL A 135 -11.39 1.89 10.99
C VAL A 135 -9.93 1.49 11.22
N LEU A 136 -9.19 1.31 10.13
CA LEU A 136 -7.77 1.02 10.11
C LEU A 136 -7.01 2.34 10.15
N CYS A 137 -6.01 2.43 11.02
CA CYS A 137 -4.97 3.46 11.00
C CYS A 137 -3.64 2.84 10.57
N PHE A 138 -2.67 3.63 10.13
CA PHE A 138 -1.36 3.12 9.68
C PHE A 138 -1.43 2.06 8.58
N TRP A 139 -2.55 1.97 7.89
CA TRP A 139 -2.76 1.04 6.79
C TRP A 139 -1.80 1.33 5.64
N GLY A 140 -1.53 0.32 4.80
CA GLY A 140 -0.51 0.44 3.77
C GLY A 140 0.93 0.44 4.28
N HIS A 141 1.14 0.04 5.55
CA HIS A 141 2.47 -0.05 6.16
C HIS A 141 2.67 -1.39 6.87
N VAL A 142 3.92 -1.82 6.93
CA VAL A 142 4.38 -2.96 7.72
C VAL A 142 5.56 -2.52 8.59
N ARG A 143 5.92 -3.32 9.59
CA ARG A 143 7.14 -3.08 10.37
C ARG A 143 8.37 -3.27 9.48
N ASP A 144 9.35 -2.39 9.63
CA ASP A 144 10.59 -2.42 8.83
C ASP A 144 11.48 -3.63 9.19
N HIS A 145 11.31 -4.16 10.41
CA HIS A 145 11.99 -5.34 10.94
C HIS A 145 11.01 -6.30 11.62
N GLY A 146 11.13 -7.60 11.31
CA GLY A 146 10.26 -8.69 11.81
C GLY A 146 9.94 -9.69 10.70
N GLN A 147 9.80 -10.99 11.04
CA GLN A 147 9.35 -11.99 10.07
C GLN A 147 7.94 -11.63 9.53
N PRO A 148 7.59 -12.05 8.30
CA PRO A 148 6.22 -11.95 7.83
C PRO A 148 5.36 -12.94 8.64
N SER A 149 4.86 -12.50 9.79
CA SER A 149 3.72 -13.14 10.41
C SER A 149 2.51 -12.94 9.51
N GLU A 150 1.57 -13.86 9.59
CA GLU A 150 0.22 -13.72 9.03
C GLU A 150 -0.32 -12.30 9.24
N SER A 151 -1.06 -11.75 8.24
CA SER A 151 -1.58 -10.38 8.28
C SER A 151 -2.34 -10.14 9.60
N PRO A 152 -2.03 -9.07 10.38
CA PRO A 152 -2.66 -8.87 11.69
C PRO A 152 -4.18 -8.78 11.64
N ILE A 153 -4.76 -8.33 10.51
CA ILE A 153 -6.22 -8.34 10.32
C ILE A 153 -6.75 -9.77 10.28
N LEU A 154 -6.05 -10.70 9.61
CA LEU A 154 -6.45 -12.10 9.57
C LEU A 154 -6.38 -12.76 10.96
N THR A 155 -5.39 -12.41 11.77
CA THR A 155 -5.30 -12.87 13.17
C THR A 155 -6.50 -12.41 14.00
N ILE A 156 -6.92 -11.14 13.83
CA ILE A 156 -8.12 -10.60 14.48
C ILE A 156 -9.36 -11.35 14.01
N VAL A 157 -9.54 -11.47 12.69
CA VAL A 157 -10.74 -12.07 12.07
C VAL A 157 -10.89 -13.55 12.46
N ARG A 158 -9.80 -14.32 12.45
CA ARG A 158 -9.82 -15.77 12.74
C ARG A 158 -9.83 -16.12 14.22
N ARG A 159 -9.64 -15.16 15.14
CA ARG A 159 -9.65 -15.42 16.58
C ARG A 159 -11.04 -15.95 16.98
N PRO A 160 -11.16 -17.19 17.50
CA PRO A 160 -12.45 -17.68 17.99
C PRO A 160 -12.91 -16.79 19.14
N ALA A 161 -14.20 -16.41 19.12
CA ALA A 161 -14.83 -15.65 20.19
C ALA A 161 -14.56 -16.38 21.52
N GLN A 162 -13.73 -15.78 22.38
CA GLN A 162 -13.36 -16.42 23.64
C GLN A 162 -14.57 -16.46 24.54
N VAL A 163 -15.16 -17.64 24.69
CA VAL A 163 -15.99 -17.97 25.85
C VAL A 163 -15.05 -17.91 27.05
N PRO A 164 -15.42 -17.27 28.18
CA PRO A 164 -14.51 -17.18 29.32
C PRO A 164 -14.39 -18.57 29.96
N VAL A 165 -13.32 -19.29 29.65
CA VAL A 165 -12.97 -20.54 30.35
C VAL A 165 -11.86 -20.25 31.34
N ALA A 166 -12.21 -20.47 32.60
CA ALA A 166 -11.31 -20.48 33.74
C ALA A 166 -10.22 -21.54 33.61
N ALA A 167 -9.05 -21.21 34.17
CA ALA A 167 -8.00 -22.10 34.68
C ALA A 167 -7.45 -23.20 33.74
N ALA A 168 -6.20 -23.03 33.32
CA ALA A 168 -5.36 -24.15 32.91
C ALA A 168 -3.98 -24.05 33.56
N ALA A 169 -3.67 -25.05 34.38
CA ALA A 169 -2.34 -25.43 34.86
C ALA A 169 -2.09 -26.90 34.42
N PRO A 170 -0.87 -27.44 34.48
CA PRO A 170 0.08 -27.42 33.38
C PRO A 170 0.26 -28.79 32.68
N GLU A 171 0.90 -28.68 31.51
CA GLU A 171 1.34 -29.68 30.51
C GLU A 171 2.21 -30.84 31.05
N PRO A 172 2.11 -32.07 30.49
CA PRO A 172 3.10 -33.13 30.68
C PRO A 172 4.11 -33.23 29.51
N PRO A 173 5.36 -33.65 29.79
CA PRO A 173 6.50 -33.53 28.87
C PRO A 173 6.62 -34.66 27.84
N SER A 174 7.32 -34.33 26.76
CA SER A 174 7.66 -35.14 25.58
C SER A 174 8.71 -36.23 25.84
N LEU A 175 8.60 -37.34 25.10
CA LEU A 175 9.60 -38.40 24.97
C LEU A 175 10.34 -38.30 23.62
N PRO A 176 11.67 -38.56 23.56
CA PRO A 176 12.46 -38.49 22.34
C PRO A 176 12.55 -39.84 21.56
N PRO A 177 12.87 -39.82 20.25
CA PRO A 177 12.90 -41.02 19.39
C PRO A 177 14.27 -41.76 19.37
N PRO A 178 14.30 -43.06 19.00
CA PRO A 178 15.51 -43.90 18.99
C PRO A 178 16.36 -43.81 17.69
N PRO A 179 17.67 -44.16 17.75
CA PRO A 179 18.63 -44.04 16.64
C PRO A 179 18.74 -45.28 15.72
N PRO A 180 19.34 -45.14 14.50
CA PRO A 180 19.40 -46.17 13.47
C PRO A 180 20.66 -47.07 13.53
N PRO A 181 20.64 -48.30 12.97
CA PRO A 181 21.82 -49.14 12.84
C PRO A 181 22.56 -48.99 11.50
N ALA A 182 23.87 -49.26 11.61
CA ALA A 182 24.92 -49.11 10.63
C ALA A 182 25.04 -50.27 9.60
N ALA A 183 25.40 -49.86 8.38
CA ALA A 183 26.55 -50.30 7.58
C ALA A 183 26.64 -51.73 7.02
N VAL A 184 26.92 -51.79 5.71
CA VAL A 184 27.80 -52.80 5.07
C VAL A 184 28.62 -52.14 3.94
N PRO A 185 29.92 -52.45 3.79
CA PRO A 185 30.77 -51.94 2.72
C PRO A 185 30.97 -52.97 1.60
N VAL A 186 31.12 -52.54 0.34
CA VAL A 186 31.71 -53.35 -0.74
C VAL A 186 32.64 -52.48 -1.58
N VAL A 187 33.80 -53.08 -1.87
CA VAL A 187 35.01 -52.50 -2.48
C VAL A 187 34.91 -52.43 -4.01
N ALA A 188 35.67 -51.46 -4.54
CA ALA A 188 35.93 -51.04 -5.91
C ALA A 188 36.01 -52.10 -7.03
N THR A 189 35.71 -51.64 -8.26
CA THR A 189 36.39 -52.08 -9.50
C THR A 189 36.47 -50.90 -10.47
N LEU A 190 37.68 -50.63 -10.94
CA LEU A 190 38.04 -49.67 -11.99
C LEU A 190 37.66 -50.23 -13.38
N GLY A 191 37.13 -49.36 -14.24
CA GLY A 191 37.03 -49.58 -15.67
C GLY A 191 36.91 -48.22 -16.40
N PRO A 192 37.82 -47.87 -17.32
CA PRO A 192 37.79 -46.61 -18.06
C PRO A 192 37.03 -46.78 -19.38
N SER A 193 36.16 -45.83 -19.77
CA SER A 193 35.96 -45.49 -21.19
C SER A 193 35.13 -44.22 -21.40
N GLU A 194 35.68 -43.37 -22.28
CA GLU A 194 35.02 -42.53 -23.28
C GLU A 194 34.05 -41.39 -22.87
N SER A 195 34.55 -40.15 -23.03
CA SER A 195 33.81 -39.04 -23.66
C SER A 195 33.66 -39.33 -25.17
N PRO A 196 32.67 -38.82 -25.95
CA PRO A 196 32.23 -37.40 -26.08
C PRO A 196 30.71 -37.27 -26.44
N PRO A 197 30.14 -36.14 -26.96
CA PRO A 197 30.75 -34.85 -27.28
C PRO A 197 30.15 -33.62 -26.61
N ALA A 198 31.03 -32.62 -26.60
CA ALA A 198 30.79 -31.24 -26.28
C ALA A 198 29.49 -30.73 -26.91
N ARG A 199 28.68 -30.10 -26.06
CA ARG A 199 27.62 -29.18 -26.45
C ARG A 199 28.16 -28.25 -27.53
N ALA A 200 27.52 -28.27 -28.69
CA ALA A 200 27.67 -27.23 -29.69
C ALA A 200 27.28 -25.91 -29.03
N LEU A 201 28.27 -25.25 -28.45
CA LEU A 201 28.18 -23.88 -28.01
C LEU A 201 27.94 -23.10 -29.30
N PHE A 202 26.70 -22.68 -29.53
CA PHE A 202 26.37 -21.70 -30.55
C PHE A 202 27.22 -20.47 -30.20
N THR A 203 28.41 -20.37 -30.80
CA THR A 203 29.25 -19.19 -30.74
C THR A 203 28.52 -18.15 -31.58
N ILE A 204 27.52 -17.50 -30.99
CA ILE A 204 26.99 -16.27 -31.52
C ILE A 204 28.23 -15.39 -31.68
N PRO A 205 28.61 -15.01 -32.91
CA PRO A 205 29.83 -14.27 -33.13
C PRO A 205 29.74 -13.04 -32.24
N ARG A 206 30.78 -12.77 -31.44
CA ARG A 206 30.75 -11.72 -30.41
C ARG A 206 30.21 -10.39 -30.97
N GLY A 207 30.41 -10.13 -32.26
CA GLY A 207 29.81 -9.01 -33.00
C GLY A 207 28.28 -8.95 -33.02
N VAL A 208 27.56 -10.08 -33.16
CA VAL A 208 26.09 -10.10 -33.11
C VAL A 208 25.58 -9.84 -31.69
N LEU A 209 26.24 -10.40 -30.68
CA LEU A 209 25.90 -10.12 -29.27
C LEU A 209 26.12 -8.64 -28.93
N TRP A 210 27.25 -8.07 -29.37
CA TRP A 210 27.56 -6.65 -29.22
C TRP A 210 26.60 -5.75 -30.02
N ALA A 211 26.19 -6.15 -31.22
CA ALA A 211 25.22 -5.42 -32.03
C ALA A 211 23.83 -5.40 -31.36
N ILE A 212 23.38 -6.54 -30.82
CA ILE A 212 22.12 -6.62 -30.06
C ILE A 212 22.21 -5.77 -28.79
N PHE A 213 23.33 -5.82 -28.07
CA PHE A 213 23.54 -5.00 -26.87
C PHE A 213 23.56 -3.50 -27.19
N ALA A 214 24.25 -3.09 -28.25
CA ALA A 214 24.26 -1.70 -28.71
C ALA A 214 22.87 -1.25 -29.17
N ALA A 215 22.15 -2.09 -29.91
CA ALA A 215 20.77 -1.80 -30.33
C ALA A 215 19.83 -1.68 -29.11
N LEU A 216 19.99 -2.54 -28.10
CA LEU A 216 19.23 -2.49 -26.86
C LEU A 216 19.52 -1.20 -26.08
N LEU A 217 20.80 -0.81 -25.96
CA LEU A 217 21.19 0.45 -25.32
C LEU A 217 20.63 1.68 -26.05
N VAL A 218 20.66 1.69 -27.38
CA VAL A 218 20.06 2.76 -28.19
C VAL A 218 18.55 2.80 -28.01
N ALA A 219 17.88 1.64 -28.01
CA ALA A 219 16.43 1.56 -27.81
C ALA A 219 16.02 2.04 -26.40
N ILE A 220 16.72 1.59 -25.35
CA ILE A 220 16.53 2.04 -23.97
C ILE A 220 16.83 3.54 -23.86
N GLY A 221 17.90 4.02 -24.50
CA GLY A 221 18.23 5.44 -24.57
C GLY A 221 17.10 6.25 -25.20
N VAL A 222 16.59 5.86 -26.37
CA VAL A 222 15.46 6.52 -27.04
C VAL A 222 14.21 6.49 -26.17
N MET A 223 13.94 5.38 -25.48
CA MET A 223 12.78 5.24 -24.60
C MET A 223 12.89 6.12 -23.34
N LEU A 224 14.09 6.22 -22.75
CA LEU A 224 14.40 7.11 -21.64
C LEU A 224 14.39 8.59 -22.06
N LEU A 225 14.91 8.92 -23.24
CA LEU A 225 14.83 10.27 -23.82
C LEU A 225 13.37 10.68 -24.09
N ARG A 226 12.53 9.73 -24.53
CA ARG A 226 11.08 9.93 -24.68
C ARG A 226 10.38 10.12 -23.33
N ALA A 227 10.77 9.38 -22.30
CA ALA A 227 10.22 9.50 -20.97
C ALA A 227 10.67 10.79 -20.25
N CYS A 228 11.85 11.30 -20.57
CA CYS A 228 12.43 12.47 -19.90
C CYS A 228 12.02 13.82 -20.49
N ALA A 229 11.29 13.90 -21.61
CA ALA A 229 10.76 15.14 -22.18
C ALA A 229 11.72 16.34 -22.06
N LEU A 230 13.00 16.17 -22.42
CA LEU A 230 13.90 17.30 -22.65
C LEU A 230 13.33 18.07 -23.82
N GLY A 231 12.69 19.21 -23.53
CA GLY A 231 12.01 20.07 -24.48
C GLY A 231 12.94 20.49 -25.61
N LEU A 232 12.94 19.73 -26.70
CA LEU A 232 13.57 20.12 -27.94
C LEU A 232 12.74 21.26 -28.55
N PRO A 233 13.37 22.36 -28.96
CA PRO A 233 12.67 23.52 -29.48
C PRO A 233 11.79 23.11 -30.68
N ARG A 234 10.58 23.68 -30.67
CA ARG A 234 9.44 23.46 -31.58
C ARG A 234 9.78 23.52 -33.08
N ALA A 235 10.97 23.97 -33.46
CA ALA A 235 11.48 24.04 -34.82
C ALA A 235 11.77 22.66 -35.45
N LEU A 236 12.01 21.60 -34.65
CA LEU A 236 12.41 20.28 -35.17
C LEU A 236 11.28 19.23 -35.16
N THR A 237 10.15 19.49 -34.50
CA THR A 237 9.03 18.54 -34.38
C THR A 237 7.78 19.08 -35.04
N GLY A 238 7.87 19.32 -36.35
CA GLY A 238 6.78 19.86 -37.15
C GLY A 238 5.73 18.85 -37.60
N TRP A 239 5.90 17.53 -37.38
CA TRP A 239 5.07 16.59 -38.14
C TRP A 239 4.48 15.35 -37.47
N PHE A 240 4.94 14.82 -36.32
CA PHE A 240 4.39 13.51 -35.89
C PHE A 240 4.20 13.15 -34.41
N LEU A 241 4.47 13.99 -33.40
CA LEU A 241 4.34 13.55 -32.01
C LEU A 241 3.78 14.64 -31.07
N ASN A 242 2.46 14.86 -31.15
CA ASN A 242 1.72 15.53 -30.09
C ASN A 242 1.28 14.48 -29.05
N PHE A 243 2.10 14.24 -28.02
CA PHE A 243 1.72 13.43 -26.85
C PHE A 243 1.76 14.26 -25.57
N CYS A 244 1.10 15.41 -25.60
CA CYS A 244 0.64 16.10 -24.41
C CYS A 244 -0.64 16.88 -24.75
N PRO A 245 -1.85 16.37 -24.49
CA PRO A 245 -3.05 17.18 -24.49
C PRO A 245 -3.23 17.75 -23.08
N ALA A 246 -2.20 18.39 -22.54
CA ALA A 246 -2.41 19.44 -21.57
C ALA A 246 -2.09 20.73 -22.31
N THR A 247 -2.99 21.12 -23.22
CA THR A 247 -3.12 22.54 -23.52
C THR A 247 -3.42 23.17 -22.17
N ILE A 248 -2.43 23.85 -21.60
CA ILE A 248 -2.66 24.75 -20.48
C ILE A 248 -3.60 25.81 -21.05
N ASP A 249 -4.90 25.56 -20.87
CA ASP A 249 -5.94 26.46 -21.33
C ASP A 249 -5.75 27.79 -20.59
N SER A 250 -5.82 28.90 -21.32
CA SER A 250 -5.80 30.23 -20.74
C SER A 250 -6.89 30.36 -19.67
N GLY A 251 -8.01 29.64 -19.81
CA GLY A 251 -9.05 29.53 -18.79
C GLY A 251 -8.59 28.89 -17.48
N LEU A 252 -7.78 27.82 -17.53
CA LEU A 252 -7.26 27.15 -16.33
C LEU A 252 -6.22 28.02 -15.61
N LEU A 253 -5.35 28.71 -16.35
CA LEU A 253 -4.40 29.66 -15.76
C LEU A 253 -5.13 30.85 -15.12
N ALA A 254 -6.17 31.36 -15.77
CA ALA A 254 -7.00 32.42 -15.20
C ALA A 254 -7.70 31.96 -13.91
N ALA A 255 -8.26 30.75 -13.90
CA ALA A 255 -8.89 30.18 -12.70
C ALA A 255 -7.89 29.96 -11.55
N LEU A 256 -6.70 29.47 -11.83
CA LEU A 256 -5.63 29.34 -10.83
C LEU A 256 -5.16 30.70 -10.30
N ASN A 257 -5.14 31.72 -11.14
CA ASN A 257 -4.76 33.07 -10.74
C ASN A 257 -5.86 33.76 -9.91
N ASP A 258 -7.14 33.48 -10.21
CA ASP A 258 -8.28 33.91 -9.39
C ASP A 258 -8.24 33.26 -8.00
N GLU A 259 -7.97 31.96 -7.93
CA GLU A 259 -7.87 31.27 -6.65
C GLU A 259 -6.70 31.79 -5.80
N LYS A 260 -5.55 32.08 -6.44
CA LYS A 260 -4.41 32.72 -5.76
C LYS A 260 -4.75 34.12 -5.22
N SER A 261 -5.55 34.91 -5.93
CA SER A 261 -5.93 36.25 -5.47
C SER A 261 -6.92 36.18 -4.29
N ARG A 262 -7.82 35.20 -4.29
CA ARG A 262 -8.72 34.92 -3.15
C ARG A 262 -7.93 34.53 -1.91
N GLN A 263 -6.94 33.65 -2.07
CA GLN A 263 -6.06 33.26 -0.95
C GLN A 263 -5.30 34.45 -0.36
N ALA A 264 -4.72 35.31 -1.21
CA ALA A 264 -4.04 36.53 -0.75
C ALA A 264 -4.99 37.47 0.01
N THR A 265 -6.24 37.59 -0.45
CA THR A 265 -7.26 38.41 0.21
C THR A 265 -7.63 37.86 1.59
N LEU A 266 -7.85 36.54 1.69
CA LEU A 266 -8.15 35.89 2.97
C LEU A 266 -6.99 36.01 3.97
N GLN A 267 -5.74 35.93 3.49
CA GLN A 267 -4.56 36.15 4.31
C GLN A 267 -4.51 37.57 4.85
N ALA A 268 -4.76 38.59 4.01
CA ALA A 268 -4.80 39.98 4.47
C ALA A 268 -5.91 40.23 5.51
N GLN A 269 -7.09 39.64 5.33
CA GLN A 269 -8.18 39.71 6.31
C GLN A 269 -7.79 39.07 7.65
N TYR A 270 -7.11 37.91 7.61
CA TYR A 270 -6.63 37.25 8.81
C TYR A 270 -5.60 38.09 9.56
N GLU A 271 -4.65 38.71 8.86
CA GLU A 271 -3.67 39.61 9.47
C GLU A 271 -4.31 40.83 10.13
N GLU A 272 -5.34 41.41 9.50
CA GLU A 272 -6.05 42.55 10.07
C GLU A 272 -6.85 42.17 11.33
N LEU A 273 -7.51 41.00 11.33
CA LEU A 273 -8.18 40.47 12.51
C LEU A 273 -7.19 40.24 13.67
N LEU A 274 -5.97 39.78 13.37
CA LEU A 274 -4.93 39.64 14.37
C LEU A 274 -4.48 41.01 14.93
N ARG A 275 -4.34 42.04 14.10
CA ARG A 275 -4.01 43.40 14.56
C ARG A 275 -5.10 43.99 15.45
N GLU A 276 -6.36 43.86 15.07
CA GLU A 276 -7.48 44.33 15.90
C GLU A 276 -7.53 43.62 17.26
N ALA A 277 -7.26 42.31 17.27
CA ALA A 277 -7.21 41.53 18.51
C ALA A 277 -6.04 41.95 19.42
N GLN A 278 -4.93 42.42 18.86
CA GLN A 278 -3.80 42.97 19.61
C GLN A 278 -4.08 44.37 20.15
N LEU A 279 -4.77 45.24 19.40
CA LEU A 279 -5.12 46.60 19.83
C LEU A 279 -6.16 46.65 20.95
N LYS A 280 -7.02 45.62 21.05
CA LYS A 280 -8.05 45.50 22.10
C LYS A 280 -7.53 44.91 23.42
N ARG A 281 -6.26 44.51 23.48
CA ARG A 281 -5.63 43.89 24.65
C ARG A 281 -4.73 44.89 25.36
#